data_AF-A0A540LTX4-F1
#
_entry.id   AF-A0A540LTX4-F1
#
_cell.length_a   1.000
_cell.length_b   1.000
_cell.length_c   1.000
_cell.angle_alpha   90.00
_cell.angle_beta   90.00
_cell.angle_gamma   90.00
#
_symmetry.space_group_name_H-M   'P 1'
#
loop_
_entity.id
_entity.type
_entity.pdbx_description
1 polymer ?
#
loop_
_entity_poly.entity_id
_entity_poly.type
_entity_poly.pdbx_seq_one_letter_code
_entity_poly.pdbx_strand_id
1 'polypeptide(L)'
;MPSRLSTSPLSSSPSLSPSPSPFPSPSPSSTPSPSPLPPSSSGPYDITKVLNENSEFNLFSTYLTQTQVANQISERKTMTIFVVNNGVMASLVEKPIEIKKKVLSLHIVMDYYTVQRFHNLPSAQSIRINTLLQVTDNPSGQLGFVNVTNGNSISVVAAAGSNQAMVV
;
A
#
# COMPACT_ATOMS: atom_id res chain seq x y z
N MET A 1 65.38 -52.52 -11.38
CA MET A 1 66.23 -53.28 -10.44
C MET A 1 66.34 -52.50 -9.15
N PRO A 2 66.32 -53.14 -7.95
CA PRO A 2 65.78 -54.47 -7.64
C PRO A 2 64.23 -54.51 -7.88
N SER A 3 63.26 -54.78 -6.99
CA SER A 3 63.19 -55.04 -5.53
C SER A 3 61.87 -55.77 -5.17
N ARG A 4 61.85 -56.54 -4.07
CA ARG A 4 60.63 -57.12 -3.44
C ARG A 4 60.87 -57.35 -1.92
N LEU A 5 59.84 -57.84 -1.22
CA LEU A 5 59.82 -58.35 0.19
C LEU A 5 59.91 -57.25 1.28
N SER A 6 59.40 -57.45 2.51
CA SER A 6 58.79 -58.68 3.09
C SER A 6 57.58 -58.42 4.02
N THR A 7 57.00 -59.52 4.50
CA THR A 7 55.75 -59.66 5.28
C THR A 7 55.92 -59.56 6.81
N SER A 8 54.94 -58.92 7.51
CA SER A 8 54.20 -59.43 8.71
C SER A 8 54.95 -59.85 10.00
N PRO A 9 54.28 -60.18 11.16
CA PRO A 9 52.93 -59.83 11.69
C PRO A 9 52.95 -59.40 13.20
N LEU A 10 51.78 -59.47 13.87
CA LEU A 10 51.46 -59.28 15.32
C LEU A 10 51.54 -57.82 15.84
N SER A 11 50.57 -57.24 16.58
CA SER A 11 49.46 -57.70 17.46
C SER A 11 49.83 -57.94 18.93
N SER A 12 49.54 -56.97 19.82
CA SER A 12 48.68 -57.09 21.03
C SER A 12 48.79 -55.82 21.90
N SER A 13 47.72 -55.46 22.62
CA SER A 13 47.67 -54.28 23.51
C SER A 13 48.47 -54.45 24.80
N PRO A 14 48.70 -53.36 25.55
CA PRO A 14 47.99 -53.25 26.82
C PRO A 14 47.25 -51.91 27.03
N SER A 15 46.40 -51.88 28.06
CA SER A 15 45.64 -50.73 28.54
C SER A 15 46.50 -49.78 29.39
N LEU A 16 46.16 -48.48 29.45
CA LEU A 16 45.84 -47.79 30.72
C LEU A 16 45.24 -46.38 30.48
N SER A 17 44.53 -45.87 31.49
CA SER A 17 43.83 -44.56 31.55
C SER A 17 44.70 -43.48 32.24
N PRO A 18 44.29 -42.20 32.40
CA PRO A 18 42.98 -41.58 32.11
C PRO A 18 43.03 -40.28 31.26
N SER A 19 41.84 -39.80 30.86
CA SER A 19 41.65 -38.47 30.26
C SER A 19 41.62 -37.36 31.33
N PRO A 20 42.19 -36.16 31.08
CA PRO A 20 41.84 -34.96 31.84
C PRO A 20 40.40 -34.52 31.51
N SER A 21 39.78 -33.79 32.45
CA SER A 21 38.36 -33.41 32.41
C SER A 21 38.03 -32.37 31.33
N PRO A 22 36.86 -32.44 30.67
CA PRO A 22 36.36 -31.36 29.82
C PRO A 22 35.97 -30.13 30.65
N PHE A 23 36.07 -28.95 30.04
CA PHE A 23 35.57 -27.68 30.60
C PHE A 23 34.07 -27.74 30.90
N PRO A 24 33.56 -27.08 31.95
CA PRO A 24 32.14 -26.87 32.11
C PRO A 24 31.63 -25.88 31.05
N SER A 25 30.79 -26.35 30.13
CA SER A 25 30.07 -25.46 29.21
C SER A 25 29.16 -24.51 30.00
N PRO A 26 29.11 -23.21 29.64
CA PRO A 26 28.11 -22.32 30.22
C PRO A 26 26.71 -22.78 29.79
N SER A 27 25.80 -22.90 30.76
CA SER A 27 24.39 -23.18 30.47
C SER A 27 23.80 -22.07 29.59
N PRO A 28 22.97 -22.39 28.58
CA PRO A 28 22.21 -21.37 27.87
C PRO A 28 21.19 -20.74 28.83
N SER A 29 21.38 -19.47 29.17
CA SER A 29 20.35 -18.69 29.87
C SER A 29 19.09 -18.66 29.01
N SER A 30 17.95 -19.03 29.60
CA SER A 30 16.66 -19.06 28.93
C SER A 30 16.18 -17.64 28.58
N THR A 31 16.61 -17.11 27.45
CA THR A 31 16.11 -15.84 26.91
C THR A 31 14.60 -15.96 26.72
N PRO A 32 13.78 -15.11 27.38
CA PRO A 32 12.33 -15.15 27.17
C PRO A 32 12.02 -14.78 25.72
N SER A 33 11.28 -15.65 25.03
CA SER A 33 10.85 -15.39 23.65
C SER A 33 10.01 -14.10 23.60
N PRO A 34 10.29 -13.16 22.67
CA PRO A 34 9.54 -11.92 22.58
C PRO A 34 8.07 -12.25 22.28
N SER A 35 7.16 -11.83 23.17
CA SER A 35 5.73 -11.99 22.95
C SER A 35 5.34 -11.28 21.65
N PRO A 36 4.62 -11.93 20.73
CA PRO A 36 4.16 -11.26 19.52
C PRO A 36 3.24 -10.11 19.92
N LEU A 37 3.61 -8.89 19.51
CA LEU A 37 2.72 -7.74 19.57
C LEU A 37 1.40 -8.12 18.88
N PRO A 38 0.23 -7.83 19.48
CA PRO A 38 -1.03 -8.11 18.82
C PRO A 38 -1.04 -7.35 17.48
N PRO A 39 -1.40 -7.99 16.36
CA PRO A 39 -1.60 -7.25 15.13
C PRO A 39 -2.70 -6.24 15.38
N SER A 40 -2.41 -4.95 15.16
CA SER A 40 -3.39 -3.87 15.25
C SER A 40 -4.48 -4.10 14.21
N SER A 41 -5.50 -4.86 14.59
CA SER A 41 -6.63 -5.23 13.75
C SER A 41 -7.55 -4.02 13.60
N SER A 42 -7.08 -3.04 12.83
CA SER A 42 -7.99 -2.14 12.13
C SER A 42 -8.97 -3.01 11.37
N GLY A 43 -10.26 -2.89 11.69
CA GLY A 43 -11.30 -3.47 10.88
C GLY A 43 -11.26 -2.91 9.44
N PRO A 44 -12.13 -3.42 8.54
CA PRO A 44 -12.34 -2.78 7.24
C PRO A 44 -12.59 -1.28 7.45
N TYR A 45 -11.78 -0.45 6.80
CA TYR A 45 -11.80 0.99 7.02
C TYR A 45 -12.98 1.60 6.27
N ASP A 46 -14.14 1.59 6.91
CA ASP A 46 -15.38 2.22 6.43
C ASP A 46 -15.18 3.74 6.30
N ILE A 47 -14.58 4.18 5.18
CA ILE A 47 -14.43 5.61 4.86
C ILE A 47 -15.77 6.35 4.94
N THR A 48 -16.86 5.66 4.61
CA THR A 48 -18.24 6.15 4.71
C THR A 48 -18.62 6.55 6.12
N LYS A 49 -18.10 5.92 7.18
CA LYS A 49 -18.35 6.37 8.57
C LYS A 49 -17.71 7.72 8.84
N VAL A 50 -16.42 7.87 8.53
CA VAL A 50 -15.66 9.12 8.69
C VAL A 50 -16.27 10.27 7.87
N LEU A 51 -16.82 9.94 6.70
CA LEU A 51 -17.56 10.90 5.87
C LEU A 51 -18.95 11.26 6.44
N ASN A 52 -19.66 10.33 7.08
CA ASN A 52 -20.97 10.60 7.70
C ASN A 52 -20.89 11.43 8.98
N GLU A 53 -19.75 11.43 9.68
CA GLU A 53 -19.48 12.35 10.80
C GLU A 53 -19.47 13.83 10.34
N ASN A 54 -19.31 14.08 9.03
CA ASN A 54 -19.18 15.39 8.43
C ASN A 54 -20.33 15.66 7.45
N SER A 55 -21.39 16.35 7.90
CA SER A 55 -22.61 16.59 7.11
C SER A 55 -22.37 17.19 5.72
N GLU A 56 -21.30 17.96 5.54
CA GLU A 56 -20.86 18.56 4.27
C GLU A 56 -20.39 17.56 3.21
N PHE A 57 -20.17 16.29 3.57
CA PHE A 57 -19.72 15.22 2.66
C PHE A 57 -20.75 14.08 2.52
N ASN A 58 -21.96 14.24 3.07
CA ASN A 58 -23.00 13.21 3.05
C ASN A 58 -23.43 12.82 1.62
N LEU A 59 -23.52 13.76 0.67
CA LEU A 59 -23.80 13.43 -0.74
C LEU A 59 -22.68 12.56 -1.35
N PHE A 60 -21.42 12.85 -1.03
CA PHE A 60 -20.28 12.07 -1.47
C PHE A 60 -20.33 10.65 -0.91
N SER A 61 -20.53 10.49 0.41
CA SER A 61 -20.70 9.17 1.03
C SER A 61 -21.90 8.40 0.48
N THR A 62 -23.03 9.09 0.24
CA THR A 62 -24.23 8.48 -0.33
C THR A 62 -23.96 7.92 -1.72
N TYR A 63 -23.27 8.67 -2.59
CA TYR A 63 -22.99 8.19 -3.94
C TYR A 63 -21.88 7.12 -3.98
N LEU A 64 -20.89 7.15 -3.08
CA LEU A 64 -19.92 6.04 -2.94
C LEU A 64 -20.63 4.71 -2.68
N THR A 65 -21.64 4.72 -1.81
CA THR A 65 -22.47 3.54 -1.50
C THR A 65 -23.35 3.14 -2.69
N GLN A 66 -24.10 4.08 -3.28
CA GLN A 66 -24.97 3.80 -4.44
C GLN A 66 -24.19 3.22 -5.64
N THR A 67 -23.01 3.79 -5.94
CA THR A 67 -22.19 3.38 -7.09
C THR A 67 -21.30 2.15 -6.83
N GLN A 68 -21.38 1.57 -5.63
CA GLN A 68 -20.53 0.48 -5.13
C GLN A 68 -19.03 0.79 -5.12
N VAL A 69 -18.66 2.07 -5.26
CA VAL A 69 -17.28 2.55 -5.15
C VAL A 69 -16.78 2.43 -3.70
N ALA A 70 -17.68 2.51 -2.71
CA ALA A 70 -17.36 2.19 -1.31
C ALA A 70 -16.71 0.80 -1.15
N ASN A 71 -17.21 -0.23 -1.84
CA ASN A 71 -16.66 -1.59 -1.76
C ASN A 71 -15.27 -1.65 -2.43
N GLN A 72 -15.13 -1.05 -3.62
CA GLN A 72 -13.84 -0.90 -4.34
C GLN A 72 -12.78 -0.15 -3.52
N ILE A 73 -13.20 0.71 -2.58
CA ILE A 73 -12.33 1.34 -1.59
C ILE A 73 -11.96 0.33 -0.49
N SER A 74 -12.95 -0.23 0.21
CA SER A 74 -12.72 -1.15 1.34
C SER A 74 -11.95 -2.43 0.98
N GLU A 75 -11.97 -2.85 -0.30
CA GLU A 75 -11.17 -3.96 -0.84
C GLU A 75 -9.66 -3.68 -0.92
N ARG A 76 -9.21 -2.41 -0.86
CA ARG A 76 -7.80 -2.03 -1.09
C ARG A 76 -7.22 -1.28 0.11
N LYS A 77 -5.95 -1.55 0.43
CA LYS A 77 -5.31 -1.09 1.69
C LYS A 77 -4.70 0.31 1.64
N THR A 78 -4.45 0.85 0.44
CA THR A 78 -3.73 2.13 0.25
C THR A 78 -4.34 2.88 -0.93
N MET A 79 -4.86 4.08 -0.69
CA MET A 79 -5.33 5.04 -1.71
C MET A 79 -5.49 6.43 -1.08
N THR A 80 -5.74 7.45 -1.91
CA THR A 80 -6.05 8.83 -1.48
C THR A 80 -7.40 9.22 -2.04
N ILE A 81 -8.29 9.79 -1.21
CA ILE A 81 -9.67 10.11 -1.59
C ILE A 81 -9.87 11.61 -1.49
N PHE A 82 -10.02 12.29 -2.63
CA PHE A 82 -10.35 13.71 -2.68
C PHE A 82 -11.86 13.89 -2.46
N VAL A 83 -12.23 14.09 -1.21
CA VAL A 83 -13.62 14.30 -0.80
C VAL A 83 -14.13 15.64 -1.32
N VAL A 84 -15.31 15.64 -1.93
CA VAL A 84 -15.93 16.84 -2.51
C VAL A 84 -17.16 17.24 -1.68
N ASN A 85 -17.26 18.53 -1.37
CA ASN A 85 -18.39 19.11 -0.62
C ASN A 85 -19.71 18.94 -1.39
N ASN A 86 -20.79 18.68 -0.65
CA ASN A 86 -22.19 18.66 -1.09
C ASN A 86 -22.53 19.70 -2.18
N GLY A 87 -22.05 20.94 -2.07
CA GLY A 87 -22.33 22.01 -3.03
C GLY A 87 -21.90 21.72 -4.47
N VAL A 88 -20.73 21.10 -4.68
CA VAL A 88 -20.26 20.69 -6.02
C VAL A 88 -20.89 19.35 -6.42
N MET A 89 -21.12 18.46 -5.45
CA MET A 89 -21.80 17.18 -5.67
C MET A 89 -23.27 17.34 -6.11
N ALA A 90 -23.91 18.47 -5.83
CA ALA A 90 -25.26 18.80 -6.30
C ALA A 90 -25.40 18.72 -7.83
N SER A 91 -24.40 19.16 -8.58
CA SER A 91 -24.36 19.09 -10.05
C SER A 91 -24.33 17.65 -10.61
N LEU A 92 -24.08 16.66 -9.76
CA LEU A 92 -24.13 15.24 -10.11
C LEU A 92 -25.49 14.59 -9.78
N VAL A 93 -26.38 15.22 -9.00
CA VAL A 93 -27.67 14.63 -8.56
C VAL A 93 -28.47 14.05 -9.73
N GLU A 94 -28.62 14.83 -10.80
CA GLU A 94 -29.42 14.48 -11.98
C GLU A 94 -28.67 13.58 -12.99
N LYS A 95 -27.39 13.26 -12.74
CA LYS A 95 -26.61 12.41 -13.65
C LYS A 95 -26.90 10.92 -13.43
N PRO A 96 -26.83 10.08 -14.48
CA PRO A 96 -26.97 8.64 -14.34
C PRO A 96 -25.85 8.05 -13.47
N ILE A 97 -26.13 6.90 -12.86
CA ILE A 97 -25.26 6.27 -11.85
C ILE A 97 -23.87 5.92 -12.38
N GLU A 98 -23.76 5.62 -13.68
CA GLU A 98 -22.50 5.40 -14.40
C GLU A 98 -21.61 6.66 -14.40
N ILE A 99 -22.18 7.84 -14.68
CA ILE A 99 -21.44 9.10 -14.70
C ILE A 99 -21.06 9.50 -13.27
N LYS A 100 -21.96 9.31 -12.29
CA LYS A 100 -21.64 9.46 -10.86
C LYS A 100 -20.43 8.58 -10.47
N LYS A 101 -20.47 7.29 -10.83
CA LYS A 101 -19.39 6.33 -10.59
C LYS A 101 -18.08 6.82 -11.21
N LYS A 102 -18.08 7.21 -12.48
CA LYS A 102 -16.84 7.64 -13.16
C LYS A 102 -16.23 8.90 -12.53
N VAL A 103 -17.05 9.88 -12.14
CA VAL A 103 -16.56 11.10 -11.45
C VAL A 103 -16.03 10.78 -10.05
N LEU A 104 -16.70 9.91 -9.27
CA LEU A 104 -16.20 9.48 -7.95
C LEU A 104 -14.87 8.71 -8.08
N SER A 105 -14.79 7.76 -9.00
CA SER A 105 -13.57 6.97 -9.25
C SER A 105 -12.41 7.82 -9.77
N LEU A 106 -12.67 8.99 -10.36
CA LEU A 106 -11.63 9.97 -10.76
C LEU A 106 -11.08 10.75 -9.56
N HIS A 107 -11.89 11.01 -8.53
CA HIS A 107 -11.48 11.67 -7.29
C HIS A 107 -10.74 10.73 -6.32
N ILE A 108 -10.61 9.45 -6.66
CA ILE A 108 -9.91 8.45 -5.85
C ILE A 108 -8.61 8.08 -6.56
N VAL A 109 -7.47 8.48 -5.98
CA VAL A 109 -6.13 8.16 -6.45
C VAL A 109 -5.66 6.84 -5.84
N MET A 110 -5.12 5.94 -6.65
CA MET A 110 -4.75 4.57 -6.25
C MET A 110 -3.53 4.48 -5.31
N ASP A 111 -2.78 5.56 -5.19
CA ASP A 111 -1.59 5.71 -4.37
C ASP A 111 -1.88 6.45 -3.06
N TYR A 112 -0.99 6.34 -2.07
CA TYR A 112 -1.09 7.09 -0.81
C TYR A 112 -0.24 8.37 -0.85
N TYR A 113 -0.90 9.52 -1.01
CA TYR A 113 -0.30 10.85 -1.01
C TYR A 113 -0.83 11.68 0.17
N THR A 114 0.10 12.24 0.95
CA THR A 114 -0.20 13.28 1.95
C THR A 114 0.12 14.67 1.40
N VAL A 115 -0.36 15.73 2.05
CA VAL A 115 -0.02 17.12 1.70
C VAL A 115 1.50 17.34 1.63
N GLN A 116 2.27 16.73 2.54
CA GLN A 116 3.74 16.74 2.49
C GLN A 116 4.32 15.98 1.28
N ARG A 117 3.71 14.87 0.85
CA ARG A 117 4.13 14.18 -0.38
C ARG A 117 3.92 15.06 -1.61
N PHE A 118 2.82 15.81 -1.67
CA PHE A 118 2.55 16.75 -2.76
C PHE A 118 3.52 17.95 -2.77
N HIS A 119 3.82 18.55 -1.62
CA HIS A 119 4.81 19.64 -1.54
C HIS A 119 6.26 19.19 -1.80
N ASN A 120 6.57 17.90 -1.63
CA ASN A 120 7.87 17.32 -1.95
C ASN A 120 8.00 16.84 -3.42
N LEU A 121 6.99 17.07 -4.27
CA LEU A 121 7.11 16.76 -5.70
C LEU A 121 7.98 17.81 -6.43
N PRO A 122 8.78 17.41 -7.44
CA PRO A 122 9.61 18.35 -8.19
C PRO A 122 8.74 19.38 -8.93
N SER A 123 8.86 20.65 -8.58
CA SER A 123 8.09 21.75 -9.19
C SER A 123 8.30 21.92 -10.69
N ALA A 124 9.39 21.39 -11.23
CA ALA A 124 9.70 21.40 -12.66
C ALA A 124 8.97 20.32 -13.49
N GLN A 125 8.23 19.38 -12.87
CA GLN A 125 7.60 18.25 -13.57
C GLN A 125 6.21 17.90 -13.00
N SER A 126 5.20 17.86 -13.86
CA SER A 126 3.89 17.30 -13.51
C SER A 126 3.97 15.79 -13.36
N ILE A 127 3.60 15.28 -12.18
CA ILE A 127 3.56 13.83 -11.91
C ILE A 127 2.18 13.29 -12.23
N ARG A 128 2.14 12.26 -13.07
CA ARG A 128 0.91 11.59 -13.52
C ARG A 128 0.58 10.43 -12.59
N ILE A 129 -0.54 10.52 -11.88
CA ILE A 129 -0.97 9.54 -10.88
C ILE A 129 -2.19 8.77 -11.41
N ASN A 130 -2.27 7.49 -11.05
CA ASN A 130 -3.33 6.59 -11.46
C ASN A 130 -4.57 6.72 -10.55
N THR A 131 -5.77 6.79 -11.13
CA THR A 131 -7.03 6.84 -10.35
C THR A 131 -7.76 5.50 -10.34
N LEU A 132 -8.72 5.34 -9.44
CA LEU A 132 -9.64 4.21 -9.43
C LEU A 132 -10.43 4.11 -10.74
N LEU A 133 -10.71 5.23 -11.41
CA LEU A 133 -11.37 5.22 -12.73
C LEU A 133 -10.55 4.42 -13.76
N GLN A 134 -9.23 4.55 -13.73
CA GLN A 134 -8.39 3.75 -14.62
C GLN A 134 -8.49 2.25 -14.32
N VAL A 135 -8.58 1.86 -13.04
CA VAL A 135 -8.62 0.45 -12.64
C VAL A 135 -10.01 -0.19 -12.84
N THR A 136 -11.09 0.56 -12.59
CA THR A 136 -12.47 0.03 -12.65
C THR A 136 -13.09 0.12 -14.04
N ASP A 137 -12.73 1.12 -14.85
CA ASP A 137 -13.37 1.42 -16.15
C ASP A 137 -12.39 1.29 -17.33
N ASN A 138 -11.08 1.29 -17.07
CA ASN A 138 -10.00 1.23 -18.06
C ASN A 138 -10.23 2.12 -19.31
N PRO A 139 -10.56 3.42 -19.12
CA PRO A 139 -10.93 4.29 -20.23
C PRO A 139 -9.73 4.53 -21.15
N SER A 140 -10.01 4.60 -22.44
CA SER A 140 -8.99 4.77 -23.49
C SER A 140 -8.18 6.06 -23.32
N GLY A 141 -6.86 5.97 -23.51
CA GLY A 141 -5.96 7.11 -23.52
C GLY A 141 -5.55 7.60 -22.12
N GLN A 142 -6.06 8.77 -21.71
CA GLN A 142 -5.60 9.49 -20.52
C GLN A 142 -6.70 9.78 -19.48
N LEU A 143 -7.95 9.40 -19.79
CA LEU A 143 -9.16 9.75 -19.04
C LEU A 143 -9.22 9.28 -17.57
N GLY A 144 -8.41 8.29 -17.17
CA GLY A 144 -8.31 7.81 -15.79
C GLY A 144 -7.08 8.30 -15.01
N PHE A 145 -6.38 9.32 -15.50
CA PHE A 145 -5.17 9.84 -14.84
C PHE A 145 -5.35 11.29 -14.37
N VAL A 146 -4.72 11.62 -13.24
CA VAL A 146 -4.57 13.01 -12.77
C VAL A 146 -3.11 13.43 -12.87
N ASN A 147 -2.87 14.60 -13.45
CA ASN A 147 -1.56 15.25 -13.46
C ASN A 147 -1.50 16.20 -12.27
N VAL A 148 -0.50 16.02 -11.40
CA VAL A 148 -0.27 16.87 -10.23
C VAL A 148 0.98 17.69 -10.41
N THR A 149 0.87 19.02 -10.22
CA THR A 149 1.99 19.95 -10.37
C THR A 149 2.16 20.75 -9.09
N ASN A 150 3.39 20.81 -8.57
CA ASN A 150 3.73 21.53 -7.34
C ASN A 150 4.25 22.94 -7.67
N GLY A 151 3.34 23.91 -7.77
CA GLY A 151 3.67 25.32 -7.98
C GLY A 151 3.66 26.10 -6.66
N ASN A 152 3.20 27.36 -6.71
CA ASN A 152 2.81 28.11 -5.51
C ASN A 152 1.64 27.45 -4.75
N SER A 153 0.85 26.65 -5.46
CA SER A 153 -0.20 25.75 -4.96
C SER A 153 -0.10 24.40 -5.67
N ILE A 154 -0.69 23.36 -5.07
CA ILE A 154 -0.74 22.01 -5.64
C ILE A 154 -1.95 21.95 -6.58
N SER A 155 -1.71 21.94 -7.89
CA SER A 155 -2.79 21.76 -8.88
C SER A 155 -2.95 20.29 -9.25
N VAL A 156 -4.19 19.80 -9.22
CA VAL A 156 -4.57 18.42 -9.59
C VAL A 156 -5.52 18.48 -10.78
N VAL A 157 -5.04 18.16 -11.98
CA VAL A 157 -5.81 18.25 -13.21
C VAL A 157 -6.08 16.86 -13.77
N ALA A 158 -7.35 16.47 -13.84
CA ALA A 158 -7.76 15.25 -14.53
C ALA A 158 -7.52 15.37 -16.04
N ALA A 159 -6.87 14.37 -16.64
CA ALA A 159 -6.59 14.31 -18.08
C ALA A 159 -7.81 13.83 -18.90
N ALA A 160 -8.97 14.43 -18.62
CA ALA A 160 -10.19 14.25 -19.40
C ALA A 160 -10.15 15.09 -20.69
N GLY A 161 -10.78 14.59 -21.75
CA GLY A 161 -10.62 15.12 -23.11
C GLY A 161 -10.95 16.62 -23.26
N SER A 162 -9.99 17.37 -23.79
CA SER A 162 -10.09 18.76 -24.26
C SER A 162 -10.48 19.85 -23.24
N ASN A 163 -10.80 19.52 -21.99
CA ASN A 163 -11.36 20.47 -21.03
C ASN A 163 -10.60 20.38 -19.70
N GLN A 164 -9.55 21.20 -19.56
CA GLN A 164 -8.78 21.28 -18.32
C GLN A 164 -9.62 21.93 -17.22
N ALA A 165 -10.10 21.14 -16.27
CA ALA A 165 -10.76 21.65 -15.07
C ALA A 165 -9.70 22.27 -14.15
N MET A 166 -9.57 23.60 -14.20
CA MET A 166 -8.74 24.36 -13.26
C MET A 166 -9.47 24.46 -11.92
N VAL A 167 -9.00 23.71 -10.92
CA VAL A 167 -9.40 23.94 -9.52
C VAL A 167 -8.68 25.22 -9.06
N VAL A 168 -9.47 26.19 -8.59
CA VAL A 168 -9.04 27.50 -8.07
C VAL A 168 -9.01 27.44 -6.54
#